data_AF-V8NGI6-F1
#
_entry.id   AF-V8NGI6-F1
#
_cell.length_a   1.000
_cell.length_b   1.000
_cell.length_c   1.000
_cell.angle_alpha   90.00
_cell.angle_beta   90.00
_cell.angle_gamma   90.00
#
_symmetry.space_group_name_H-M   'P 1'
#
loop_
_entity.id
_entity.type
_entity.pdbx_description
1 polymer ?
#
loop_
_entity_poly.entity_id
_entity_poly.type
_entity_poly.pdbx_seq_one_letter_code
_entity_poly.pdbx_strand_id
1 'polypeptide(L)'
;MQIVSDTRRSSDVEWFRDVYGDLVQIVRVIATEETRRRRNWVFVAGIDDAESECGLDQGISYDWVITNDGDQLSLDAQLEKLLQFIQTKL
;
A
#
# COMPACT_ATOMS: atom_id res chain seq x y z
N MET A 1 14.94 -6.98 8.88
CA MET A 1 13.77 -6.52 8.12
C MET A 1 13.89 -5.02 7.89
N GLN A 2 13.65 -4.53 6.67
CA GLN A 2 13.54 -3.11 6.35
C GLN A 2 12.12 -2.82 5.85
N ILE A 3 11.59 -1.65 6.18
CA ILE A 3 10.28 -1.18 5.71
C ILE A 3 10.51 0.13 4.95
N VAL A 4 10.00 0.20 3.73
CA VAL A 4 9.99 1.42 2.90
C VAL A 4 8.54 1.89 2.82
N SER A 5 8.21 3.00 3.48
CA SER A 5 6.83 3.41 3.75
C SER A 5 6.25 4.45 2.79
N ASP A 6 7.01 4.93 1.81
CA ASP A 6 6.57 6.01 0.91
C ASP A 6 7.07 5.79 -0.53
N THR A 7 6.78 4.63 -1.09
CA THR A 7 6.96 4.40 -2.53
C THR A 7 5.81 5.07 -3.28
N ARG A 8 6.14 5.95 -4.23
CA ARG A 8 5.15 6.73 -4.99
C ARG A 8 5.19 6.49 -6.49
N ARG A 9 6.27 5.87 -6.99
CA ARG A 9 6.48 5.64 -8.42
C ARG A 9 6.62 4.15 -8.71
N SER A 10 6.07 3.72 -9.84
CA SER A 10 6.23 2.35 -10.34
C SER A 10 7.70 1.98 -10.49
N SER A 11 8.55 2.93 -10.91
CA SER A 11 9.99 2.75 -11.02
C SER A 11 10.66 2.36 -9.69
N ASP A 12 10.16 2.85 -8.55
CA ASP A 12 10.72 2.48 -7.24
C ASP A 12 10.45 0.99 -6.98
N VAL A 13 9.21 0.56 -7.24
CA VAL A 13 8.77 -0.83 -7.04
C VAL A 13 9.51 -1.78 -7.99
N GLU A 14 9.64 -1.40 -9.26
CA GLU A 14 10.41 -2.14 -10.26
C GLU A 14 11.86 -2.29 -9.85
N TRP A 15 12.50 -1.21 -9.40
CA TRP A 15 13.89 -1.24 -8.94
C TRP A 15 14.07 -2.16 -7.73
N PHE A 16 13.19 -2.10 -6.72
CA PHE A 16 13.29 -3.01 -5.58
C PHE A 16 13.15 -4.47 -6.01
N ARG A 17 12.21 -4.78 -6.90
CA ARG A 17 12.04 -6.13 -7.44
C ARG A 17 13.27 -6.61 -8.22
N ASP A 18 13.88 -5.74 -9.02
CA ASP A 18 15.09 -6.10 -9.78
C ASP A 18 16.28 -6.37 -8.85
N VAL A 19 16.46 -5.55 -7.81
CA VAL A 19 17.61 -5.64 -6.90
C VAL A 19 17.48 -6.76 -5.87
N TYR A 20 16.29 -7.00 -5.33
CA TYR A 20 16.07 -7.90 -4.20
C TYR A 20 15.19 -9.11 -4.53
N GLY A 21 14.59 -9.17 -5.73
CA GLY A 21 13.81 -10.30 -6.22
C GLY A 21 12.66 -10.69 -5.28
N ASP A 22 12.53 -12.00 -5.06
CA ASP A 22 11.45 -12.61 -4.28
C ASP A 22 11.46 -12.27 -2.78
N LEU A 23 12.50 -11.58 -2.29
CA LEU A 23 12.56 -11.08 -0.92
C LEU A 23 11.67 -9.83 -0.73
N VAL A 24 11.29 -9.16 -1.81
CA VAL A 24 10.45 -7.98 -1.78
C VAL A 24 8.99 -8.37 -1.63
N GLN A 25 8.29 -7.66 -0.75
CA GLN A 25 6.86 -7.80 -0.54
C GLN A 25 6.22 -6.43 -0.70
N ILE A 26 5.38 -6.27 -1.71
CA ILE A 26 4.71 -5.00 -2.01
C ILE A 26 3.33 -4.99 -1.34
N VAL A 27 3.17 -4.07 -0.39
CA VAL A 27 1.94 -3.89 0.38
C VAL A 27 1.24 -2.60 -0.04
N ARG A 28 0.02 -2.70 -0.59
CA ARG A 28 -0.84 -1.54 -0.87
C ARG A 28 -1.81 -1.34 0.26
N VAL A 29 -1.88 -0.13 0.81
CA VAL A 29 -2.96 0.26 1.72
C VAL A 29 -4.00 1.03 0.93
N ILE A 30 -5.25 0.61 0.98
CA ILE A 30 -6.38 1.27 0.32
C ILE A 30 -7.42 1.71 1.36
N ALA A 31 -8.15 2.75 1.03
CA ALA A 31 -9.35 3.16 1.76
C ALA A 31 -10.37 3.67 0.75
N THR A 32 -11.63 3.30 0.97
CA THR A 32 -12.78 3.82 0.24
C THR A 32 -12.83 5.33 0.30
N GLU A 33 -13.36 5.93 -0.76
CA GLU A 33 -13.55 7.37 -0.82
C GLU A 33 -14.42 7.88 0.33
N GLU A 34 -15.46 7.12 0.70
CA GLU A 34 -16.32 7.44 1.85
C GLU A 34 -15.51 7.53 3.15
N THR A 35 -14.64 6.54 3.42
CA THR A 35 -13.79 6.55 4.62
C THR A 35 -12.80 7.71 4.60
N ARG A 36 -12.20 8.01 3.45
CA ARG A 36 -11.31 9.15 3.28
C ARG A 36 -12.06 10.45 3.58
N ARG A 37 -13.24 10.66 2.99
CA ARG A 37 -14.10 11.84 3.24
C ARG A 37 -14.48 11.99 4.71
N ARG A 38 -14.81 10.88 5.40
CA ARG A 38 -15.08 10.86 6.86
C ARG A 38 -13.89 11.31 7.70
N ARG A 39 -12.67 11.16 7.21
CA ARG A 39 -11.42 11.63 7.84
C ARG A 39 -11.03 13.04 7.37
N ASN A 40 -11.99 13.83 6.89
CA ASN A 40 -11.81 15.18 6.35
C ASN A 40 -10.90 15.26 5.12
N TRP A 41 -10.71 14.16 4.38
CA TRP A 41 -10.10 14.25 3.07
C TRP A 41 -11.08 14.87 2.08
N VAL A 42 -10.63 15.90 1.38
CA VAL A 42 -11.36 16.56 0.31
C VAL A 42 -10.59 16.28 -0.96
N PHE A 43 -11.24 15.66 -1.95
CA PHE A 43 -10.63 15.45 -3.26
C PHE A 43 -10.28 16.80 -3.89
N VAL A 44 -9.01 16.98 -4.23
CA VAL A 44 -8.49 18.13 -4.95
C VAL A 44 -8.03 17.67 -6.33
N ALA A 45 -8.82 18.01 -7.34
CA ALA A 45 -8.45 17.80 -8.74
C ALA A 45 -7.12 18.51 -9.06
N GLY A 46 -6.24 17.82 -9.77
CA GLY A 46 -4.85 18.20 -10.04
C GLY A 46 -3.84 17.79 -8.97
N ILE A 47 -4.27 17.27 -7.81
CA ILE A 47 -3.40 16.74 -6.75
C ILE A 47 -3.68 15.25 -6.54
N ASP A 48 -4.94 14.89 -6.26
CA ASP A 48 -5.33 13.51 -5.95
C ASP A 48 -5.46 12.61 -7.20
N ASP A 49 -5.57 13.20 -8.40
CA ASP A 49 -5.56 12.54 -9.71
C ASP A 49 -4.24 12.76 -10.47
N ALA A 50 -3.26 13.40 -9.84
CA ALA A 50 -1.94 13.59 -10.41
C ALA A 50 -1.17 12.26 -10.46
N GLU A 51 -0.30 12.12 -11.46
CA GLU A 51 0.55 10.94 -11.62
C GLU A 51 1.41 10.63 -10.38
N SER A 52 1.74 11.64 -9.57
CA SER A 52 2.45 11.46 -8.29
C SER A 52 1.67 10.68 -7.23
N GLU A 53 0.34 10.64 -7.32
CA GLU A 53 -0.55 9.93 -6.39
C GLU A 53 -1.17 8.67 -7.03
N CYS A 54 -1.36 8.67 -8.36
CA CYS A 54 -1.90 7.55 -9.14
C CYS A 54 -0.85 6.63 -9.79
N GLY A 55 0.45 6.94 -9.65
CA GLY A 55 1.54 6.23 -10.34
C GLY A 55 1.69 4.75 -9.99
N LEU A 56 0.96 4.27 -8.99
CA LEU A 56 0.92 2.86 -8.58
C LEU A 56 -0.46 2.21 -8.80
N ASP A 57 -1.46 2.94 -9.32
CA ASP A 57 -2.82 2.42 -9.47
C ASP A 57 -2.96 1.41 -10.62
N GLN A 58 -2.00 1.41 -11.57
CA GLN A 58 -1.98 0.50 -12.72
C GLN A 58 -0.59 -0.09 -12.93
N GLY A 59 -0.52 -1.34 -13.39
CA GLY A 59 0.73 -1.97 -13.83
C GLY A 59 1.58 -2.62 -12.73
N ILE A 60 1.14 -2.59 -11.46
CA ILE A 60 1.88 -3.20 -10.35
C ILE A 60 1.09 -4.34 -9.75
N SER A 61 1.72 -5.52 -9.69
CA SER A 61 1.22 -6.63 -8.87
C SER A 61 1.48 -6.32 -7.40
N TYR A 62 0.48 -6.43 -6.55
CA TYR A 62 0.62 -6.28 -5.10
C TYR A 62 0.55 -7.65 -4.43
N ASP A 63 1.48 -7.92 -3.53
CA ASP A 63 1.49 -9.17 -2.76
C ASP A 63 0.45 -9.11 -1.64
N TRP A 64 0.24 -7.91 -1.09
CA TRP A 64 -0.74 -7.64 -0.04
C TRP A 64 -1.53 -6.38 -0.36
N VAL A 65 -2.85 -6.44 -0.13
CA VAL A 65 -3.73 -5.28 -0.14
C VAL A 65 -4.39 -5.19 1.22
N ILE A 66 -4.15 -4.09 1.94
CA ILE A 66 -4.69 -3.82 3.27
C ILE A 66 -5.77 -2.75 3.15
N THR A 67 -6.98 -3.08 3.57
CA THR A 67 -8.12 -2.17 3.52
C THR A 67 -8.30 -1.45 4.85
N ASN A 68 -8.26 -0.12 4.83
CA ASN A 68 -8.39 0.77 5.99
C ASN A 68 -9.69 1.60 5.93
N ASP A 69 -10.83 0.91 5.94
CA ASP A 69 -12.18 1.51 5.85
C ASP A 69 -12.77 1.94 7.21
N GLY A 70 -11.91 2.02 8.24
CA GLY A 70 -12.31 2.46 9.58
C GLY A 70 -12.91 1.36 10.47
N ASP A 71 -12.93 0.11 10.01
CA ASP A 71 -13.12 -1.05 10.88
C ASP A 71 -11.76 -1.45 11.48
N GLN A 72 -11.54 -1.10 12.75
CA GLN A 72 -10.30 -1.37 13.46
C GLN A 72 -10.03 -2.87 13.62
N LEU A 73 -11.07 -3.67 13.89
CA LEU A 73 -10.91 -5.11 14.10
C LEU A 73 -10.49 -5.80 12.79
N SER A 74 -11.12 -5.41 11.68
CA SER A 74 -10.73 -5.90 10.35
C SER A 74 -9.31 -5.47 9.97
N LEU A 75 -8.93 -4.23 10.25
CA LEU A 75 -7.58 -3.73 10.00
C LEU A 75 -6.54 -4.50 10.82
N ASP A 76 -6.77 -4.67 12.12
CA ASP A 76 -5.85 -5.39 13.01
C ASP A 76 -5.67 -6.85 12.58
N ALA A 77 -6.76 -7.53 12.20
CA ALA A 77 -6.69 -8.91 11.71
C ALA A 77 -5.90 -9.03 10.39
N GLN A 78 -6.01 -8.04 9.50
CA GLN A 78 -5.21 -8.00 8.26
C GLN A 78 -3.72 -7.77 8.56
N LEU A 79 -3.41 -6.84 9.46
CA LEU A 79 -2.03 -6.55 9.88
C LEU A 79 -1.40 -7.74 10.61
N GLU A 80 -2.16 -8.44 11.45
CA GLU A 80 -1.67 -9.62 12.16
C GLU A 80 -1.27 -10.73 11.18
N LYS A 81 -2.07 -10.98 10.13
CA LYS A 81 -1.72 -11.94 9.07
C LYS A 81 -0.43 -11.56 8.35
N LEU A 82 -0.26 -10.27 8.02
CA LEU A 82 0.95 -9.77 7.38
C LEU A 82 2.16 -9.94 8.29
N LEU A 83 2.03 -9.63 9.58
CA LEU A 83 3.10 -9.81 10.56
C LEU A 83 3.48 -11.28 10.74
N GLN A 84 2.50 -12.19 10.82
CA GLN A 84 2.76 -13.63 10.87
C GLN A 84 3.51 -14.09 9.62
N PHE A 85 3.08 -13.66 8.44
CA PHE A 85 3.78 -13.97 7.20
C PHE A 85 5.24 -13.50 7.22
N ILE A 86 5.49 -12.26 7.62
CA ILE A 86 6.84 -11.70 7.76
C ILE A 86 7.68 -12.55 8.73
N GLN A 87 7.10 -12.95 9.86
CA GLN A 87 7.78 -13.80 10.85
C GLN A 87 8.17 -15.17 10.28
N THR A 88 7.40 -15.75 9.36
CA THR A 88 7.78 -17.01 8.69
C THR A 88 8.94 -16.88 7.70
N LYS A 89 9.31 -15.65 7.33
CA LYS A 89 10.37 -15.35 6.36
C LYS A 89 11.66 -14.85 7.03
N LEU A 90 11.65 -14.67 8.35
CA LEU A 90 12.81 -14.34 9.19
C LEU A 90 13.51 -15.61 9.66
#